data_AF-A0AAV8Y7Z1-F1
#
_entry.id   AF-A0AAV8Y7Z1-F1
#
_cell.length_a   1.000
_cell.length_b   1.000
_cell.length_c   1.000
_cell.angle_alpha   90.00
_cell.angle_beta   90.00
_cell.angle_gamma   90.00
#
_symmetry.space_group_name_H-M   'P 1'
#
loop_
_entity.id
_entity.type
_entity.pdbx_description
1 polymer ?
#
loop_
_entity_poly.entity_id
_entity_poly.type
_entity_poly.pdbx_seq_one_letter_code
_entity_poly.pdbx_strand_id
1 'polypeptide(L)'
;MLSVQMEQRVNIKFFVKLGKTFTVVYAILKEVYGNECLSRTQVFEWFKRFKEGREMTEDDPRPGRPSTSKTDENVEKTGKLIRKDRRLSIRALAEITGIDKECVRQILHESFNRQKNGAKTPHFQAKGIKNEHLR
;
A
#
# COMPACT_ATOMS: atom_id res chain seq x y z
N MET A 1 -24.81 -0.73 4.71
CA MET A 1 -25.08 0.64 5.19
C MET A 1 -23.94 1.51 4.67
N LEU A 2 -24.22 2.57 3.91
CA LEU A 2 -23.18 3.52 3.48
C LEU A 2 -22.66 4.25 4.73
N SER A 3 -21.36 4.56 4.79
CA SER A 3 -20.86 5.39 5.89
C SER A 3 -21.40 6.82 5.76
N VAL A 4 -21.59 7.51 6.88
CA VAL A 4 -22.07 8.92 6.91
C VAL A 4 -21.19 9.82 6.02
N GLN A 5 -19.88 9.57 5.98
CA GLN A 5 -18.96 10.30 5.10
C GLN A 5 -19.21 10.01 3.61
N MET A 6 -19.49 8.77 3.24
CA MET A 6 -19.77 8.38 1.86
C MET A 6 -21.10 8.98 1.38
N GLU A 7 -22.11 8.98 2.24
CA GLU A 7 -23.41 9.60 1.98
C GLU A 7 -23.26 11.10 1.68
N GLN A 8 -22.49 11.83 2.50
CA GLN A 8 -22.20 13.23 2.27
C GLN A 8 -21.54 13.48 0.91
N ARG A 9 -20.59 12.62 0.49
CA ARG A 9 -19.94 12.73 -0.83
C ARG A 9 -20.93 12.52 -1.98
N VAL A 10 -21.85 11.56 -1.84
CA VAL A 10 -22.93 11.35 -2.82
C VAL A 10 -23.82 12.58 -2.92
N ASN A 11 -24.16 13.21 -1.78
CA ASN A 11 -24.96 14.43 -1.76
C ASN A 11 -24.24 15.63 -2.38
N ILE A 12 -22.93 15.79 -2.14
CA ILE A 12 -22.13 16.82 -2.82
C ILE A 12 -22.19 16.62 -4.33
N LYS A 13 -22.00 15.38 -4.81
CA LYS A 13 -22.08 15.05 -6.23
C LYS A 13 -23.45 15.40 -6.82
N PHE A 14 -24.54 15.06 -6.12
CA PHE A 14 -25.89 15.42 -6.52
C PHE A 14 -26.07 16.94 -6.68
N PHE A 15 -25.61 17.73 -5.69
CA PHE A 15 -25.72 19.18 -5.76
C PHE A 15 -24.86 19.81 -6.87
N VAL A 16 -23.68 19.24 -7.15
CA VAL A 16 -22.85 19.66 -8.29
C VAL A 16 -23.58 19.42 -9.61
N LYS A 17 -24.24 18.26 -9.78
CA LYS A 17 -25.05 17.96 -10.97
C LYS A 17 -26.27 18.89 -11.11
N LEU A 18 -26.82 19.36 -9.99
CA LEU A 18 -27.84 20.41 -9.96
C LEU A 18 -27.31 21.83 -10.23
N GLY A 19 -26.00 22.01 -10.43
CA GLY A 19 -25.40 23.32 -10.68
C GLY A 19 -25.38 24.25 -9.46
N LYS A 20 -25.48 23.72 -8.24
CA LYS A 20 -25.42 24.54 -7.02
C LYS A 20 -24.01 25.07 -6.77
N THR A 21 -23.92 26.25 -6.17
CA THR A 21 -22.63 26.85 -5.77
C THR A 21 -22.11 26.19 -4.49
N PHE A 22 -20.78 26.18 -4.32
CA PHE A 22 -20.13 25.61 -3.13
C PHE A 22 -20.71 26.14 -1.81
N THR A 23 -20.96 27.45 -1.71
CA THR A 23 -21.48 28.08 -0.50
C THR A 23 -22.84 27.52 -0.10
N VAL A 24 -23.73 27.32 -1.08
CA VAL A 24 -25.06 26.74 -0.86
C VAL A 24 -24.93 25.27 -0.44
N VAL A 25 -24.07 24.50 -1.11
CA VAL A 25 -23.84 23.09 -0.77
C VAL A 25 -23.32 22.93 0.66
N TYR A 26 -22.33 23.72 1.05
CA TYR A 26 -21.76 23.65 2.39
C TYR A 26 -22.78 24.05 3.47
N ALA A 27 -23.62 25.05 3.22
CA ALA A 27 -24.68 25.45 4.15
C ALA A 27 -25.68 24.31 4.38
N ILE A 28 -26.17 23.68 3.31
CA ILE A 28 -27.12 22.57 3.38
C ILE A 28 -26.50 21.37 4.10
N LEU A 29 -25.26 21.00 3.78
CA LEU A 29 -24.60 19.89 4.46
C LEU A 29 -24.42 20.17 5.96
N LYS A 30 -24.07 21.40 6.33
CA LYS A 30 -23.92 21.76 7.74
C LYS A 30 -25.24 21.74 8.50
N GLU A 31 -26.34 22.12 7.85
CA GLU A 31 -27.69 22.05 8.40
C GLU A 31 -28.15 20.61 8.61
N VAL A 32 -27.91 19.72 7.65
CA VAL A 32 -28.35 18.31 7.69
C VAL A 32 -27.49 17.46 8.63
N TYR A 33 -26.16 17.60 8.57
CA TYR A 33 -25.23 16.71 9.27
C TYR A 33 -24.68 17.31 10.58
N GLY A 34 -24.85 18.61 10.82
CA GLY A 34 -24.41 19.26 12.05
C GLY A 34 -22.94 18.98 12.39
N ASN A 35 -22.71 18.33 13.53
CA ASN A 35 -21.37 17.98 14.02
C ASN A 35 -20.67 16.87 13.22
N GLU A 36 -21.44 16.06 12.48
CA GLU A 36 -20.91 14.99 11.62
C GLU A 36 -20.62 15.49 10.20
N CYS A 37 -20.88 16.78 9.92
CA CYS A 37 -20.59 17.38 8.62
C CYS A 37 -19.09 17.33 8.33
N LEU A 38 -18.74 16.96 7.09
CA LEU A 38 -17.39 17.08 6.57
C LEU A 38 -16.87 18.51 6.75
N SER A 39 -15.57 18.63 7.01
CA SER A 39 -14.93 19.93 7.12
C SER A 39 -15.09 20.73 5.83
N ARG A 40 -15.10 22.07 5.93
CA ARG A 40 -15.25 22.96 4.77
C ARG A 40 -14.23 22.64 3.66
N THR A 41 -13.01 22.30 4.04
CA THR A 41 -11.94 21.90 3.11
C THR A 41 -12.27 20.60 2.39
N GLN A 42 -12.71 19.56 3.10
CA GLN A 42 -13.10 18.29 2.49
C GLN A 42 -14.29 18.45 1.54
N VAL A 43 -15.31 19.22 1.93
CA VAL A 43 -16.45 19.51 1.04
C VAL A 43 -15.98 20.22 -0.22
N PHE A 44 -15.04 21.17 -0.09
CA PHE A 44 -14.50 21.91 -1.23
C PHE A 44 -13.71 21.01 -2.19
N GLU A 45 -12.85 20.13 -1.66
CA GLU A 45 -12.09 19.17 -2.47
C GLU A 45 -13.01 18.24 -3.26
N TRP A 46 -14.04 17.68 -2.61
CA TRP A 46 -15.02 16.83 -3.29
C TRP A 46 -15.84 17.60 -4.32
N PHE A 47 -16.32 18.80 -3.96
CA PHE A 47 -17.05 19.68 -4.87
C PHE A 47 -16.24 19.99 -6.13
N LYS A 48 -14.96 20.34 -5.97
CA LYS A 48 -14.03 20.60 -7.08
C LYS A 48 -13.85 19.36 -7.95
N ARG A 49 -13.57 18.20 -7.35
CA ARG A 49 -13.39 16.93 -8.09
C ARG A 49 -14.62 16.56 -8.92
N PHE A 50 -15.83 16.71 -8.37
CA PHE A 50 -17.06 16.44 -9.12
C PHE A 50 -17.29 17.47 -10.22
N LYS A 51 -16.94 18.74 -10.00
CA LYS A 51 -17.01 19.78 -11.03
C LYS A 51 -16.03 19.51 -12.20
N GLU A 52 -14.89 18.88 -11.89
CA GLU A 52 -13.88 18.44 -12.86
C GLU A 52 -14.24 17.11 -13.56
N GLY A 53 -15.43 16.53 -13.28
CA GLY A 53 -15.95 15.36 -13.99
C GLY A 53 -15.65 14.01 -13.34
N ARG A 54 -15.12 13.98 -12.11
CA ARG A 54 -15.02 12.72 -11.35
C ARG A 54 -16.43 12.16 -11.07
N GLU A 55 -16.63 10.86 -11.24
CA GLU A 55 -17.91 10.21 -10.92
C GLU A 55 -17.85 9.33 -9.65
N MET A 56 -16.67 8.83 -9.28
CA MET A 56 -16.50 7.98 -8.10
C MET A 56 -16.48 8.79 -6.80
N THR A 57 -17.24 8.31 -5.81
CA THR A 57 -17.33 8.88 -4.44
C THR A 57 -16.34 8.21 -3.46
N GLU A 58 -15.74 7.11 -3.88
CA GLU A 58 -14.68 6.40 -3.16
C GLU A 58 -13.37 7.18 -3.21
N ASP A 59 -12.56 7.02 -2.16
CA ASP A 59 -11.21 7.56 -2.13
C ASP A 59 -10.35 6.91 -3.21
N ASP A 60 -9.40 7.68 -3.74
CA ASP A 60 -8.41 7.11 -4.64
C ASP A 60 -7.58 6.04 -3.92
N PRO A 61 -7.05 5.04 -4.64
CA PRO A 61 -6.12 4.10 -4.07
C PRO A 61 -5.01 4.88 -3.38
N ARG A 62 -4.91 4.74 -2.05
CA ARG A 62 -3.89 5.45 -1.29
C ARG A 62 -2.54 4.92 -1.78
N PRO A 63 -1.67 5.77 -2.35
CA PRO A 63 -0.31 5.35 -2.62
C PRO A 63 0.30 4.98 -1.26
N GLY A 64 0.43 3.68 -1.02
CA GLY A 64 1.21 3.19 0.10
C GLY A 64 2.63 3.69 -0.09
N ARG A 65 3.33 3.97 1.01
CA ARG A 65 4.79 4.20 0.92
C ARG A 65 5.36 2.95 0.24
N PRO A 66 5.97 3.06 -0.96
CA PRO A 66 6.76 1.93 -1.45
C PRO A 66 7.83 1.71 -0.38
N SER A 67 7.80 0.54 0.24
CA SER A 67 8.98 0.14 1.02
C SER A 67 10.13 0.25 0.03
N THR A 68 11.17 1.02 0.36
CA THR A 68 12.35 1.21 -0.51
C THR A 68 12.97 -0.12 -0.92
N SER A 69 12.61 -1.18 -0.20
CA SER A 69 12.86 -2.58 -0.43
C SER A 69 12.13 -3.23 -1.63
N LYS A 70 11.05 -2.63 -2.16
CA LYS A 70 10.09 -3.30 -3.06
C LYS A 70 10.01 -2.63 -4.43
N THR A 71 11.08 -1.99 -4.90
CA THR A 71 11.12 -1.55 -6.30
C THR A 71 11.08 -2.76 -7.23
N ASP A 72 10.35 -2.67 -8.33
CA ASP A 72 10.20 -3.77 -9.30
C ASP A 72 11.56 -4.27 -9.80
N GLU A 73 12.54 -3.37 -9.93
CA GLU A 73 13.93 -3.67 -10.26
C GLU A 73 14.59 -4.64 -9.25
N ASN A 74 14.38 -4.41 -7.95
CA ASN A 74 14.95 -5.23 -6.89
C ASN A 74 14.30 -6.62 -6.83
N VAL A 75 12.98 -6.68 -7.10
CA VAL A 75 12.24 -7.95 -7.22
C VAL A 75 12.71 -8.73 -8.44
N GLU A 76 12.92 -8.07 -9.57
CA GLU A 76 13.38 -8.71 -10.81
C GLU A 76 14.81 -9.25 -10.67
N LYS A 77 15.74 -8.45 -10.13
CA LYS A 77 17.13 -8.86 -9.86
C LYS A 77 17.18 -10.08 -8.95
N THR A 78 16.48 -10.03 -7.81
CA THR A 78 16.40 -11.15 -6.86
C THR A 78 15.77 -12.38 -7.51
N GLY A 79 14.71 -12.19 -8.31
CA GLY A 79 14.03 -13.27 -9.02
C GLY A 79 14.86 -13.93 -10.13
N LYS A 80 15.75 -13.19 -10.81
CA LYS A 80 16.70 -13.76 -11.77
C LYS A 80 17.72 -14.67 -11.07
N LEU A 81 18.23 -14.24 -9.91
CA LEU A 81 19.21 -15.01 -9.15
C LEU A 81 18.63 -16.30 -8.57
N ILE A 82 17.42 -16.26 -8.02
CA ILE A 82 16.75 -17.47 -7.50
C ILE A 82 16.41 -18.46 -8.61
N ARG A 83 15.98 -17.96 -9.78
CA ARG A 83 15.73 -18.82 -10.96
C ARG A 83 17.00 -19.47 -11.48
N LYS A 84 18.15 -18.79 -11.36
CA LYS A 84 19.46 -19.32 -11.74
C LYS A 84 19.98 -20.33 -10.71
N ASP A 85 19.81 -20.06 -9.42
CA ASP A 85 20.17 -20.97 -8.34
C ASP A 85 19.24 -20.81 -7.12
N ARG A 86 18.41 -21.83 -6.87
CA ARG A 86 17.44 -21.86 -5.78
C ARG A 86 18.09 -22.09 -4.41
N ARG A 87 19.37 -22.49 -4.36
CA ARG A 87 20.10 -22.79 -3.11
C ARG A 87 20.76 -21.55 -2.49
N LEU A 88 20.67 -20.39 -3.14
CA LEU A 88 21.26 -19.15 -2.64
C LEU A 88 20.61 -18.72 -1.31
N SER A 89 21.46 -18.41 -0.33
CA SER A 89 21.02 -17.89 0.96
C SER A 89 20.65 -16.41 0.86
N ILE A 90 19.84 -15.91 1.79
CA ILE A 90 19.47 -14.49 1.90
C ILE A 90 20.72 -13.60 1.97
N ARG A 91 21.78 -14.05 2.65
CA ARG A 91 23.04 -13.31 2.77
C ARG A 91 23.76 -13.20 1.43
N ALA A 92 23.85 -14.30 0.69
CA ALA A 92 24.46 -14.30 -0.65
C ALA A 92 23.68 -13.43 -1.63
N LEU A 93 22.34 -13.49 -1.58
CA LEU A 93 21.48 -12.64 -2.41
C LEU A 93 21.67 -11.15 -2.10
N ALA A 94 21.77 -10.78 -0.83
CA ALA A 94 22.03 -9.41 -0.41
C ALA A 94 23.40 -8.91 -0.91
N GLU A 95 24.44 -9.74 -0.81
CA GLU A 95 25.79 -9.42 -1.29
C GLU A 95 25.85 -9.26 -2.82
N ILE A 96 25.17 -10.12 -3.57
CA ILE A 96 25.14 -10.06 -5.04
C ILE A 96 24.32 -8.88 -5.55
N THR A 97 23.20 -8.57 -4.88
CA THR A 97 22.27 -7.53 -5.34
C THR A 97 22.58 -6.15 -4.76
N GLY A 98 23.42 -6.06 -3.72
CA GLY A 98 23.65 -4.83 -2.96
C GLY A 98 22.44 -4.37 -2.15
N ILE A 99 21.44 -5.25 -1.99
CA ILE A 99 20.19 -4.98 -1.30
C ILE A 99 20.32 -5.43 0.16
N ASP A 100 19.72 -4.67 1.07
CA ASP A 100 19.72 -5.05 2.48
C ASP A 100 19.08 -6.45 2.72
N LYS A 101 19.65 -7.20 3.67
CA LYS A 101 19.23 -8.58 3.98
C LYS A 101 17.76 -8.65 4.39
N GLU A 102 17.25 -7.62 5.08
CA GLU A 102 15.86 -7.52 5.47
C GLU A 102 14.95 -7.38 4.26
N CYS A 103 15.37 -6.57 3.30
CA CYS A 103 14.67 -6.36 2.05
C CYS A 103 14.60 -7.64 1.21
N VAL A 104 15.72 -8.36 1.05
CA VAL A 104 15.74 -9.65 0.35
C VAL A 104 14.79 -10.66 1.00
N ARG A 105 14.77 -10.71 2.34
CA ARG A 105 13.85 -11.57 3.10
C ARG A 105 12.39 -11.23 2.85
N GLN A 106 12.04 -9.95 2.81
CA GLN A 106 10.67 -9.49 2.53
C GLN A 106 10.24 -9.82 1.09
N ILE A 107 11.10 -9.56 0.10
CA ILE A 107 10.86 -9.92 -1.32
C ILE A 107 10.62 -11.42 -1.46
N LEU A 108 11.45 -12.25 -0.83
CA LEU A 108 11.29 -13.71 -0.85
C LEU A 108 9.97 -14.17 -0.24
N HIS A 109 9.59 -13.59 0.92
CA HIS A 109 8.39 -13.96 1.63
C HIS A 109 7.11 -13.54 0.89
N GLU A 110 7.09 -12.35 0.28
CA GLU A 110 5.88 -11.79 -0.31
C GLU A 110 5.69 -12.11 -1.80
N SER A 111 6.79 -12.17 -2.57
CA SER A 111 6.78 -12.33 -4.02
C SER A 111 6.94 -13.78 -4.46
N PHE A 112 7.74 -14.59 -3.73
CA PHE A 112 8.07 -15.96 -4.16
C PHE A 112 7.41 -17.06 -3.31
N ASN A 113 6.93 -16.75 -2.09
CA ASN A 113 6.28 -17.74 -1.24
C ASN A 113 4.81 -18.00 -1.63
N ARG A 114 4.16 -17.09 -2.37
CA ARG A 114 2.81 -17.30 -2.93
C ARG A 114 2.76 -18.31 -4.08
N GLN A 115 3.89 -18.64 -4.70
CA GLN A 115 3.97 -19.68 -5.75
C GLN A 115 4.25 -21.08 -5.20
N LYS A 116 4.43 -21.25 -3.89
CA LYS A 116 4.77 -22.54 -3.29
C LYS A 116 3.51 -23.27 -2.80
N ASN A 117 2.82 -23.93 -3.74
CA ASN A 117 1.98 -25.07 -3.37
C ASN A 117 2.88 -26.12 -2.68
N GLY A 118 2.56 -26.40 -1.40
CA GLY A 118 2.94 -27.62 -0.68
C GLY A 118 4.42 -28.02 -0.62
N ALA A 119 5.25 -27.37 0.19
CA ALA A 119 6.42 -28.04 0.77
C ALA A 119 6.92 -27.33 2.04
N LYS A 120 6.72 -28.00 3.18
CA LYS A 120 7.12 -27.62 4.54
C LYS A 120 8.56 -27.12 4.59
N THR A 121 8.76 -26.01 5.29
CA THR A 121 10.04 -25.38 5.59
C THR A 121 10.87 -26.30 6.50
N PRO A 122 12.12 -26.69 6.16
CA PRO A 122 12.98 -27.32 7.14
C PRO A 122 13.53 -26.25 8.10
N HIS A 123 13.31 -26.51 9.38
CA HIS A 123 13.84 -25.75 10.50
C HIS A 123 15.38 -25.80 10.46
N PHE A 124 16.05 -24.67 10.26
CA PHE A 124 17.51 -24.60 10.43
C PHE A 124 17.82 -24.37 11.92
N GLN A 125 18.26 -25.43 12.60
CA GLN A 125 18.88 -25.33 13.92
C GLN A 125 20.28 -24.70 13.78
N ALA A 126 20.55 -23.67 14.58
CA ALA A 126 21.90 -23.16 14.76
C ALA A 126 22.74 -24.23 15.48
N LYS A 127 23.78 -24.74 14.81
CA LYS A 127 24.85 -25.48 15.48
C LYS A 127 26.06 -24.56 15.60
N GLY A 128 26.46 -24.34 16.85
CA GLY A 128 27.58 -23.48 17.23
C GLY A 128 28.91 -23.98 16.69
N ILE A 129 29.80 -23.04 16.40
CA ILE A 129 31.20 -23.30 16.09
C ILE A 129 31.98 -22.95 17.36
N LYS A 130 32.69 -23.94 17.90
CA LYS A 130 33.66 -23.80 18.99
C LYS A 130 34.86 -23.03 18.45
N ASN A 131 35.29 -21.99 19.17
CA ASN A 131 36.55 -21.31 18.90
C ASN A 131 37.70 -22.14 19.49
N GLU A 132 38.54 -22.67 18.62
CA GLU A 132 39.92 -23.04 18.92
C GLU A 132 40.81 -22.44 17.83
N HIS A 133 41.66 -21.49 18.19
CA HIS A 133 43.05 -21.55 17.75
C HIS A 133 43.95 -20.71 18.65
N LEU A 134 44.99 -21.38 19.14
CA LEU A 134 46.14 -20.88 19.85
C LEU A 134 46.88 -19.79 19.05
N ARG A 135 47.31 -18.75 19.75
CA ARG A 135 48.73 -18.52 20.05
C ARG A 135 48.85 -17.74 21.35
#